data_AF-A0A8B6E693-F1
#
_entry.id   AF-A0A8B6E693-F1
#
_cell.length_a   1.000
_cell.length_b   1.000
_cell.length_c   1.000
_cell.angle_alpha   90.00
_cell.angle_beta   90.00
_cell.angle_gamma   90.00
#
_symmetry.space_group_name_H-M   'P 1'
#
loop_
_entity.id
_entity.type
_entity.pdbx_description
1 polymer ?
#
loop_
_entity_poly.entity_id
_entity_poly.type
_entity_poly.pdbx_seq_one_letter_code
_entity_poly.pdbx_strand_id
1 'polypeptide(L)'
;CGIQVIGDHNYVGCFVDTRIRLLPHMLPLEGPHHNEMENNRCLLYCKDRGYMYAGTEINQHCFCGDDPYQYGPDDVASIYILDYDCNNECTGDAGQICGGGWRLSVYETGIER
;
A
#
# COMPACT_ATOMS: atom_id res chain seq x y z
N CYS A 1 21.94 7.83 -11.28
CA CYS A 1 21.16 7.20 -12.37
C CYS A 1 20.23 6.18 -11.71
N GLY A 2 18.92 6.33 -11.64
CA GLY A 2 18.12 7.51 -11.33
C GLY A 2 17.24 7.12 -10.13
N ILE A 3 16.88 8.06 -9.26
CA ILE A 3 15.88 7.80 -8.21
C ILE A 3 14.58 7.55 -8.96
N GLN A 4 14.16 6.30 -9.05
CA GLN A 4 12.93 5.93 -9.70
C GLN A 4 11.81 6.41 -8.77
N VAL A 5 11.04 7.41 -9.20
CA VAL A 5 9.82 7.82 -8.49
C VAL A 5 8.82 6.71 -8.76
N ILE A 6 8.80 5.70 -7.90
CA ILE A 6 8.02 4.46 -8.11
C ILE A 6 6.55 4.67 -7.72
N GLY A 7 6.22 5.77 -7.03
CA GLY A 7 4.90 6.03 -6.44
C GLY A 7 3.73 6.14 -7.44
N ASP A 8 3.87 6.90 -8.52
CA ASP A 8 2.71 7.18 -9.41
C ASP A 8 2.55 6.17 -10.55
N HIS A 9 3.63 5.57 -11.03
CA HIS A 9 3.59 4.68 -12.20
C HIS A 9 3.17 3.24 -11.88
N ASN A 10 3.11 2.88 -10.60
CA ASN A 10 2.79 1.52 -10.16
C ASN A 10 1.51 1.48 -9.32
N TYR A 11 0.75 2.58 -9.26
CA TYR A 11 -0.52 2.61 -8.55
C TYR A 11 -1.53 1.70 -9.26
N VAL A 12 -2.04 0.70 -8.53
CA VAL A 12 -3.03 -0.26 -9.02
C VAL A 12 -4.43 0.27 -8.77
N GLY A 13 -4.66 0.90 -7.63
CA GLY A 13 -5.98 1.40 -7.25
C GLY A 13 -6.19 1.47 -5.74
N CYS A 14 -7.37 1.97 -5.37
CA CYS A 14 -7.87 2.00 -4.01
C CYS A 14 -8.75 0.77 -3.76
N PHE A 15 -8.43 -0.01 -2.74
CA PHE A 15 -9.12 -1.23 -2.38
C PHE A 15 -9.65 -1.14 -0.95
N VAL A 16 -10.80 -1.76 -0.69
CA VAL A 16 -11.27 -1.91 0.70
C VAL A 16 -10.37 -2.92 1.42
N ASP A 17 -9.95 -2.61 2.64
CA ASP A 17 -9.29 -3.57 3.51
C ASP A 17 -10.25 -4.08 4.59
N THR A 18 -10.04 -5.30 5.07
CA THR A 18 -10.88 -5.93 6.11
C THR A 18 -10.02 -6.61 7.17
N ARG A 19 -10.64 -7.20 8.19
CA ARG A 19 -9.93 -7.93 9.24
C ARG A 19 -9.04 -9.06 8.73
N ILE A 20 -9.34 -9.63 7.57
CA ILE A 20 -8.57 -10.72 6.97
C ILE A 20 -7.29 -10.19 6.28
N ARG A 21 -7.21 -8.87 6.07
CA ARG A 21 -6.13 -8.11 5.41
C ARG A 21 -5.92 -8.52 3.96
N LEU A 22 -6.11 -7.56 3.06
CA LEU A 22 -5.84 -7.75 1.64
C LEU A 22 -4.36 -8.08 1.38
N LEU A 23 -3.48 -7.31 2.03
CA LEU A 23 -2.05 -7.55 2.05
C LEU A 23 -1.67 -7.98 3.48
N PRO A 24 -1.32 -9.26 3.70
CA PRO A 24 -1.25 -9.83 5.06
C PRO A 24 0.00 -9.41 5.86
N HIS A 25 1.03 -8.87 5.21
CA HIS A 25 2.32 -8.59 5.86
C HIS A 25 2.51 -7.11 6.16
N MET A 26 2.26 -6.70 7.40
CA MET A 26 2.44 -5.32 7.83
C MET A 26 3.91 -4.99 8.13
N LEU A 27 4.33 -3.76 7.78
CA LEU A 27 5.57 -3.17 8.26
C LEU A 27 5.48 -2.90 9.78
N PRO A 28 6.45 -3.33 10.60
CA PRO A 28 6.44 -3.05 12.02
C PRO A 28 6.47 -1.54 12.27
N LEU A 29 5.53 -1.03 13.08
CA LEU A 29 5.49 0.37 13.51
C LEU A 29 6.63 0.76 14.48
N GLU A 30 7.50 -0.19 14.80
CA GLU A 30 8.64 0.01 15.70
C GLU A 30 9.86 0.46 14.88
N GLY A 31 10.26 1.72 15.05
CA GLY A 31 11.47 2.26 14.42
C GLY A 31 11.46 3.78 14.30
N PRO A 32 12.63 4.39 13.98
CA PRO A 32 12.80 5.85 13.95
C PRO A 32 11.97 6.57 12.89
N HIS A 33 11.38 5.84 11.94
CA HIS A 33 10.71 6.41 10.77
C HIS A 33 9.27 5.92 10.60
N HIS A 34 8.63 5.40 11.65
CA HIS A 34 7.23 4.97 11.58
C HIS A 34 6.27 6.15 11.34
N ASN A 35 6.66 7.36 11.74
CA ASN A 35 5.94 8.61 11.50
C ASN A 35 6.38 9.33 10.21
N GLU A 36 7.24 8.71 9.40
CA GLU A 36 7.75 9.27 8.16
C GLU A 36 7.40 8.32 7.00
N MET A 37 6.15 7.85 6.97
CA MET A 37 5.69 6.94 5.92
C MET A 37 5.50 7.69 4.61
N GLU A 38 5.94 7.08 3.51
CA GLU A 38 5.73 7.52 2.14
C GLU A 38 5.41 6.28 1.29
N ASN A 39 4.71 6.44 0.17
CA ASN A 39 4.36 5.31 -0.70
C ASN A 39 5.61 4.60 -1.21
N ASN A 40 6.63 5.36 -1.61
CA ASN A 40 7.89 4.80 -2.09
C ASN A 40 8.63 4.00 -1.00
N ARG A 41 8.53 4.43 0.25
CA ARG A 41 9.12 3.71 1.39
C ARG A 41 8.44 2.36 1.59
N CYS A 42 7.11 2.34 1.57
CA CYS A 42 6.36 1.09 1.68
C CYS A 42 6.69 0.15 0.52
N LEU A 43 6.72 0.68 -0.71
CA LEU A 43 7.03 -0.06 -1.91
C LEU A 43 8.42 -0.70 -1.86
N LEU A 44 9.45 0.07 -1.52
CA LEU A 44 10.82 -0.44 -1.36
C LEU A 44 10.90 -1.51 -0.27
N TYR A 45 10.23 -1.30 0.87
CA TYR A 45 10.20 -2.28 1.95
C TYR A 45 9.62 -3.63 1.52
N CYS A 46 8.52 -3.62 0.76
CA CYS A 46 7.87 -4.83 0.25
C CYS A 46 8.70 -5.48 -0.86
N LYS A 47 9.28 -4.67 -1.75
CA LYS A 47 10.19 -5.11 -2.81
C LYS A 47 11.42 -5.82 -2.27
N ASP A 48 12.08 -5.26 -1.25
CA ASP A 48 13.26 -5.85 -0.61
C ASP A 48 12.96 -7.20 0.06
N ARG A 49 11.68 -7.46 0.38
CA ARG A 49 11.19 -8.74 0.93
C ARG A 49 10.64 -9.68 -0.14
N GLY A 50 10.62 -9.26 -1.39
CA GLY A 50 10.21 -10.07 -2.52
C GLY A 50 8.71 -10.11 -2.76
N TYR A 51 7.91 -9.24 -2.14
CA TYR A 51 6.46 -9.21 -2.35
C TYR A 51 6.09 -8.48 -3.63
N MET A 52 5.12 -8.99 -4.40
CA MET A 52 4.71 -8.37 -5.67
C MET A 52 3.97 -7.05 -5.48
N TYR A 53 3.24 -6.90 -4.38
CA TYR A 53 2.43 -5.72 -4.08
C TYR A 53 2.79 -5.09 -2.73
N ALA A 54 2.65 -3.78 -2.71
CA ALA A 54 2.73 -2.95 -1.52
C ALA A 54 1.42 -2.17 -1.38
N GLY A 55 1.04 -1.80 -0.17
CA GLY A 55 -0.12 -0.97 0.03
C GLY A 55 -0.07 -0.19 1.33
N THR A 56 -0.59 1.02 1.28
CA THR A 56 -0.62 1.93 2.43
C THR A 56 -2.04 2.13 2.92
N GLU A 57 -2.21 2.17 4.23
CA GLU A 57 -3.48 2.42 4.93
C GLU A 57 -3.27 3.50 5.99
N ILE A 58 -4.29 4.32 6.22
CA ILE A 58 -4.39 5.27 7.35
C ILE A 58 -3.07 6.00 7.67
N ASN A 59 -2.58 6.79 6.70
CA ASN A 59 -1.44 7.72 6.79
C ASN A 59 -0.05 7.06 6.92
N GLN A 60 0.06 5.92 7.61
CA GLN A 60 1.37 5.37 7.99
C GLN A 60 1.48 3.84 7.98
N HIS A 61 0.37 3.11 7.87
CA HIS A 61 0.48 1.66 7.82
C HIS A 61 0.91 1.24 6.42
N CYS A 62 1.88 0.35 6.38
CA CYS A 62 2.36 -0.27 5.15
C CYS A 62 2.13 -1.77 5.24
N PHE A 63 1.63 -2.34 4.15
CA PHE A 63 1.32 -3.75 4.00
C PHE A 63 1.95 -4.29 2.71
N CYS A 64 2.35 -5.55 2.74
CA CYS A 64 2.91 -6.27 1.62
C CYS A 64 2.15 -7.56 1.39
N GLY A 65 2.11 -8.02 0.15
CA GLY A 65 1.51 -9.28 -0.23
C GLY A 65 1.79 -9.62 -1.68
N ASP A 66 1.39 -10.81 -2.08
CA ASP A 66 1.58 -11.32 -3.43
C ASP A 66 0.30 -11.27 -4.26
N ASP A 67 -0.85 -10.96 -3.67
CA ASP A 67 -2.13 -10.93 -4.37
C ASP A 67 -3.10 -9.90 -3.76
N PRO A 68 -3.45 -8.82 -4.47
CA PRO A 68 -4.45 -7.84 -4.04
C PRO A 68 -5.89 -8.29 -4.37
N TYR A 69 -6.06 -9.50 -4.92
CA TYR A 69 -7.33 -10.15 -5.22
C TYR A 69 -7.46 -11.50 -4.51
N GLN A 70 -6.70 -11.70 -3.42
CA GLN A 70 -6.64 -12.97 -2.69
C GLN A 70 -8.01 -13.48 -2.26
N TYR A 71 -8.96 -12.57 -2.08
CA TYR A 71 -10.35 -12.84 -1.83
C TYR A 71 -11.11 -12.45 -3.11
N GLY A 72 -11.93 -13.35 -3.66
CA GLY A 72 -12.57 -13.12 -4.95
C GLY A 72 -13.41 -11.83 -5.00
N PRO A 73 -13.93 -11.43 -6.18
CA PRO A 73 -14.71 -10.20 -6.34
C PRO A 73 -15.97 -10.12 -5.45
N ASP A 74 -16.39 -11.22 -4.83
CA ASP A 74 -17.52 -11.32 -3.90
C ASP A 74 -17.13 -11.04 -2.43
N ASP A 75 -15.84 -10.99 -2.12
CA ASP A 75 -15.33 -10.61 -0.81
C ASP A 75 -15.05 -9.10 -0.76
N VAL A 76 -15.59 -8.46 0.28
CA VAL A 76 -15.58 -6.99 0.44
C VAL A 76 -14.16 -6.40 0.39
N ALA A 77 -13.13 -7.20 0.69
CA ALA A 77 -11.71 -6.82 0.74
C ALA A 77 -11.03 -6.64 -0.62
N SER A 78 -11.69 -6.97 -1.73
CA SER A 78 -11.11 -6.85 -3.08
C SER A 78 -11.95 -5.99 -4.01
N ILE A 79 -12.92 -5.27 -3.45
CA ILE A 79 -13.71 -4.29 -4.18
C ILE A 79 -12.82 -3.09 -4.48
N TYR A 80 -12.54 -2.89 -5.76
CA TYR A 80 -12.03 -1.61 -6.26
C TYR A 80 -13.04 -0.52 -5.94
N ILE A 81 -12.62 0.51 -5.21
CA ILE A 81 -13.46 1.64 -4.86
C ILE A 81 -12.94 2.92 -5.50
N LEU A 82 -13.75 3.98 -5.44
CA LEU A 82 -13.31 5.28 -5.89
C LEU A 82 -12.13 5.74 -5.04
N ASP A 83 -11.10 6.26 -5.71
CA ASP A 83 -9.88 6.78 -5.05
C ASP A 83 -10.18 7.86 -4.00
N TYR A 84 -11.38 8.47 -4.04
CA TYR A 84 -11.86 9.41 -3.02
C TYR A 84 -11.85 8.83 -1.59
N ASP A 85 -12.01 7.52 -1.44
CA ASP A 85 -11.99 6.85 -0.13
C ASP A 85 -10.56 6.55 0.36
N CYS A 86 -9.55 6.65 -0.51
CA CYS A 86 -8.14 6.66 -0.19
C CYS A 86 -7.62 8.10 -0.28
N ASN A 87 -7.84 8.91 0.76
CA ASN A 87 -7.49 10.34 0.74
C ASN A 87 -6.67 10.80 1.95
N ASN A 88 -6.15 9.86 2.76
CA ASN A 88 -5.30 10.20 3.88
C ASN A 88 -3.90 10.55 3.39
N GLU A 89 -3.42 11.72 3.79
CA GLU A 89 -2.06 12.16 3.53
C GLU A 89 -1.03 11.27 4.24
N CYS A 90 0.08 10.98 3.58
CA CYS A 90 1.18 10.24 4.19
C CYS A 90 1.84 11.05 5.31
N THR A 91 2.28 10.37 6.39
CA THR A 91 2.93 11.05 7.52
C THR A 91 4.31 11.63 7.19
N GLY A 92 5.03 11.05 6.23
CA GLY A 92 6.33 11.53 5.74
C GLY A 92 6.23 12.55 4.60
N ASP A 93 5.13 12.55 3.84
CA ASP A 93 4.91 13.48 2.72
C ASP A 93 3.42 13.78 2.53
N ALA A 94 2.99 14.97 2.97
CA ALA A 94 1.60 15.41 2.82
C ALA A 94 1.15 15.61 1.35
N GLY A 95 2.09 15.62 0.40
CA GLY A 95 1.78 15.62 -1.04
C GLY A 95 1.40 14.24 -1.58
N GLN A 96 1.57 13.17 -0.79
CA GLN A 96 1.24 11.80 -1.17
C GLN A 96 0.03 11.27 -0.39
N ILE A 97 -0.71 10.38 -1.03
CA ILE A 97 -1.86 9.70 -0.46
C ILE A 97 -1.45 8.31 0.02
N CYS A 98 -1.65 8.03 1.30
CA CYS A 98 -1.36 6.76 1.97
C CYS A 98 -2.66 6.05 2.43
N GLY A 99 -3.57 5.81 1.50
CA GLY A 99 -4.80 5.05 1.74
C GLY A 99 -5.90 5.79 2.48
N GLY A 100 -6.73 5.04 3.19
CA GLY A 100 -7.90 5.47 3.95
C GLY A 100 -8.08 4.58 5.19
N GLY A 101 -8.99 4.89 6.12
CA GLY A 101 -9.27 3.98 7.23
C GLY A 101 -9.97 2.71 6.72
N TRP A 102 -9.33 1.53 6.79
CA TRP A 102 -9.74 0.31 6.09
C TRP A 102 -9.79 0.43 4.56
N ARG A 103 -8.95 1.30 3.98
CA ARG A 103 -8.80 1.45 2.53
C ARG A 103 -7.32 1.46 2.19
N LEU A 104 -6.92 0.58 1.29
CA LEU A 104 -5.55 0.40 0.86
C LEU A 104 -5.32 1.09 -0.47
N SER A 105 -4.37 2.01 -0.52
CA SER A 105 -3.76 2.43 -1.79
C SER A 105 -2.75 1.36 -2.17
N VAL A 106 -2.99 0.61 -3.24
CA VAL A 106 -2.17 -0.54 -3.66
C VAL A 106 -1.23 -0.14 -4.80
N TYR A 107 -0.01 -0.64 -4.73
CA TYR A 107 1.07 -0.41 -5.69
C TYR A 107 1.75 -1.72 -6.09
N GLU A 108 2.14 -1.84 -7.36
CA GLU A 108 3.04 -2.89 -7.85
C GLU A 108 4.50 -2.57 -7.49
N THR A 109 5.23 -3.56 -6.99
CA THR A 109 6.67 -3.40 -6.68
C THR A 109 7.59 -3.57 -7.91
N GLY A 110 7.02 -4.07 -9.02
CA GLY A 110 7.73 -4.47 -10.22
C GLY A 110 8.44 -5.83 -10.10
N ILE A 111 8.08 -6.65 -9.12
CA ILE A 111 8.49 -8.06 -9.05
C ILE A 111 7.48 -8.89 -9.83
N GLU A 112 7.96 -9.60 -10.85
CA GLU A 112 7.19 -10.61 -11.59
C GLU A 112 7.65 -12.00 -11.12
N ARG A 113 6.71 -12.90 -10.81
CA ARG A 113 6.99 -14.30 -10.40
C ARG A 113 6.33 -15.30 -11.33
#